data_AF-A0A7Y5R3Y1-F1
#
_entry.id   AF-A0A7Y5R3Y1-F1
#
_cell.length_a   1.000
_cell.length_b   1.000
_cell.length_c   1.000
_cell.angle_alpha   90.00
_cell.angle_beta   90.00
_cell.angle_gamma   90.00
#
_symmetry.space_group_name_H-M   'P 1'
#
loop_
_entity.id
_entity.type
_entity.pdbx_description
1 polymer ?
#
loop_
_entity_poly.entity_id
_entity_poly.type
_entity_poly.pdbx_seq_one_letter_code
_entity_poly.pdbx_strand_id
1 'polypeptide(L)' 'MRTSQITAFAITAFISFTSQAQNPVSPGDWDNIRVGRLSIDQGLSQVTVLAILQDRRGFIWLGTQNGLNRYDGYGMTVFT' A
#
# COMPACT_ATOMS: atom_id res chain seq x y z
N MET A 1 33.38 40.84 26.32
CA MET A 1 33.93 39.52 25.97
C MET A 1 33.15 38.49 26.79
N ARG A 2 32.17 37.79 26.19
CA ARG A 2 32.33 36.47 25.52
C ARG A 2 32.88 35.44 26.53
N THR A 3 32.24 34.33 26.91
CA THR A 3 31.12 33.57 26.34
C THR A 3 30.68 32.55 27.40
N SER A 4 29.39 32.49 27.76
CA SER A 4 28.82 31.40 28.58
C SER A 4 27.93 30.52 27.69
N GLN A 5 28.54 29.60 26.95
CA GLN A 5 27.82 28.54 26.23
C GLN A 5 28.71 27.29 26.14
N ILE A 6 28.62 26.42 27.15
CA ILE A 6 29.09 25.04 27.04
C ILE A 6 27.94 24.14 27.53
N THR A 7 27.09 23.82 26.55
CA THR A 7 26.38 22.53 26.39
C THR A 7 25.45 22.07 27.51
N ALA A 8 24.26 22.67 27.57
CA ALA A 8 23.05 22.04 28.09
C ALA A 8 22.13 21.67 26.92
N PHE A 9 22.43 20.60 26.19
CA PHE A 9 21.46 19.90 25.32
C PHE A 9 21.93 18.45 25.19
N ALA A 10 21.52 17.64 26.17
CA ALA A 10 21.61 16.20 26.05
C ALA A 10 20.82 15.77 24.80
N ILE A 11 21.56 15.32 23.78
CA ILE A 11 21.07 14.39 22.75
C ILE A 11 19.85 14.93 21.97
N THR A 12 20.05 16.04 21.26
CA THR A 12 19.21 16.48 20.13
C THR A 12 19.41 15.57 18.91
N ALA A 13 19.17 14.26 19.07
CA ALA A 13 19.35 13.29 17.99
C ALA A 13 18.51 12.02 18.20
N PHE A 14 17.20 12.13 18.43
CA PHE A 14 16.29 11.01 18.21
C PHE A 14 15.01 11.50 17.51
N ILE A 15 15.11 11.43 16.18
CA ILE A 15 14.03 11.33 15.22
C ILE A 15 13.20 12.62 15.12
N SER A 16 13.71 13.52 14.30
CA SER A 16 12.92 14.28 13.34
C SER A 16 11.58 13.59 13.09
N PHE A 17 10.51 14.07 13.74
CA PHE A 17 9.16 13.79 13.28
C PHE A 17 9.17 14.19 11.81
N THR A 18 9.07 13.21 10.91
CA THR A 18 9.14 13.45 9.49
C THR A 18 7.95 14.32 9.10
N SER A 19 8.12 15.64 9.09
CA SER A 19 7.33 16.50 8.21
C SER A 19 7.86 16.30 6.80
N GLN A 20 7.74 15.08 6.29
CA GLN A 20 7.48 14.91 4.88
C GLN A 20 6.04 15.40 4.74
N ALA A 21 5.87 16.73 4.65
CA ALA A 21 4.78 17.25 3.85
C ALA A 21 4.85 16.45 2.56
N GLN A 22 3.83 15.64 2.28
CA GLN A 22 3.80 14.87 1.05
C GLN A 22 4.11 15.88 -0.06
N ASN A 23 5.23 15.70 -0.76
CA ASN A 23 5.56 16.57 -1.88
C ASN A 23 4.30 16.65 -2.74
N PRO A 24 3.84 17.86 -3.10
CA PRO A 24 2.66 17.97 -3.93
C PRO A 24 2.88 17.08 -5.15
N VAL A 25 1.93 16.20 -5.41
CA VAL A 25 1.95 15.31 -6.56
C VAL A 25 2.23 16.17 -7.78
N SER A 26 3.37 15.93 -8.42
CA SER A 26 3.83 16.78 -9.52
C SER A 26 2.93 16.52 -10.72
N PRO A 27 2.64 17.55 -11.54
CA PRO A 27 1.99 17.33 -12.82
C PRO A 27 2.77 16.26 -13.60
N GLY A 28 2.12 15.13 -13.91
CA GLY A 28 2.71 13.99 -14.61
C GLY A 28 2.96 12.73 -13.76
N ASP A 29 2.82 12.79 -12.44
CA ASP A 29 2.97 11.60 -11.58
C ASP A 29 1.95 10.49 -11.91
N TRP A 30 0.79 10.86 -12.46
CA TRP A 30 -0.27 9.92 -12.87
C TRP A 30 -0.09 9.39 -14.30
N ASP A 31 0.80 9.97 -15.11
CA ASP A 31 0.91 9.67 -16.54
C ASP A 31 1.36 8.22 -16.81
N ASN A 32 1.99 7.58 -15.82
CA ASN A 32 2.60 6.26 -15.95
C ASN A 32 1.89 5.16 -15.14
N ILE A 33 0.65 5.38 -14.69
CA ILE A 33 -0.09 4.34 -13.99
C ILE A 33 -0.66 3.34 -15.00
N ARG A 34 -0.26 2.09 -14.81
CA ARG A 34 -0.79 0.96 -15.57
C ARG A 34 -1.91 0.31 -14.77
N VAL A 35 -3.11 0.26 -15.35
CA VAL A 35 -4.27 -0.40 -14.74
C VAL A 35 -4.42 -1.79 -15.36
N GLY A 36 -4.35 -2.82 -14.51
CA GLY A 36 -4.67 -4.19 -14.88
C GLY A 36 -6.15 -4.50 -14.63
N ARG A 37 -6.69 -5.48 -15.36
CA ARG A 37 -8.04 -6.00 -15.13
C ARG A 37 -7.96 -7.47 -14.69
N LEU A 38 -8.78 -7.79 -13.69
CA LEU A 38 -9.09 -9.14 -13.24
C LEU A 38 -10.58 -9.38 -13.48
N SER A 39 -10.94 -10.39 -14.27
CA SER A 39 -12.32 -10.71 -14.66
C SER A 39 -12.69 -12.18 -14.41
N ILE A 40 -13.94 -12.53 -14.70
CA ILE A 40 -14.43 -13.91 -14.64
C ILE A 40 -13.59 -14.82 -15.54
N ASP A 41 -13.23 -14.36 -16.74
CA ASP A 41 -12.43 -15.13 -17.70
C ASP A 41 -11.02 -15.45 -17.18
N GLN A 42 -10.56 -14.72 -16.15
CA GLN A 42 -9.27 -14.93 -15.48
C GLN A 42 -9.41 -15.70 -14.15
N GLY A 43 -10.60 -16.22 -13.85
CA GLY A 43 -10.87 -17.08 -12.70
C GLY A 43 -11.58 -16.41 -11.51
N LEU A 44 -12.02 -15.15 -11.64
CA LEU A 44 -12.81 -14.48 -10.60
C LEU A 44 -14.20 -15.11 -10.52
N SER A 45 -14.61 -15.55 -9.33
CA SER A 45 -15.90 -16.22 -9.17
C SER A 45 -17.11 -15.33 -9.43
N GLN A 46 -17.01 -14.02 -9.15
CA GLN A 46 -18.08 -13.05 -9.36
C GLN A 46 -17.55 -11.61 -9.42
N VAL A 47 -18.14 -10.76 -10.29
CA VAL A 47 -17.62 -9.41 -10.62
C VAL A 47 -17.68 -8.37 -9.50
N THR A 48 -18.58 -8.54 -8.54
CA THR A 48 -18.78 -7.67 -7.38
C THR A 48 -17.87 -8.12 -6.24
N VAL A 49 -16.70 -7.49 -6.15
CA VAL A 49 -15.78 -7.63 -5.01
C VAL A 49 -16.28 -6.75 -3.86
N LEU A 50 -16.50 -7.37 -2.69
CA LEU A 50 -16.99 -6.72 -1.46
C LEU A 50 -15.86 -6.43 -0.46
N ALA A 51 -14.79 -7.23 -0.49
CA ALA A 51 -13.66 -7.09 0.42
C ALA A 51 -12.35 -7.48 -0.27
N ILE A 52 -11.27 -6.79 0.09
CA ILE A 52 -9.91 -7.04 -0.40
C ILE A 52 -8.94 -7.08 0.79
N LEU A 53 -8.09 -8.10 0.84
CA LEU A 53 -7.05 -8.23 1.87
C LEU A 53 -5.78 -8.84 1.27
N GLN A 54 -4.61 -8.36 1.69
CA GLN A 54 -3.35 -9.07 1.43
C GLN A 54 -2.93 -9.85 2.68
N ASP A 55 -2.54 -11.12 2.52
CA ASP A 55 -2.00 -11.91 3.64
C ASP A 55 -0.48 -11.73 3.81
N ARG A 56 0.07 -12.29 4.90
CA ARG A 56 1.50 -12.19 5.21
C ARG A 56 2.42 -12.88 4.19
N ARG A 57 1.88 -13.75 3.34
CA ARG A 57 2.63 -14.46 2.28
C ARG A 57 2.59 -13.68 0.96
N GLY A 58 1.82 -12.58 0.92
CA GLY A 58 1.71 -11.71 -0.24
C GLY A 58 0.53 -12.02 -1.15
N PHE A 59 -0.32 -13.01 -0.83
CA PHE A 59 -1.49 -13.32 -1.64
C PHE A 59 -2.58 -12.27 -1.47
N ILE A 60 -3.29 -11.98 -2.56
CA ILE A 60 -4.45 -11.09 -2.54
C ILE A 60 -5.72 -11.93 -2.42
N TRP A 61 -6.51 -11.64 -1.41
CA TRP A 61 -7.80 -12.25 -1.14
C TRP A 61 -8.92 -11.30 -1.55
N LEU A 62 -9.87 -11.80 -2.33
CA LEU A 62 -11.02 -11.06 -2.84
C LEU A 62 -12.28 -11.79 -2.39
N GLY A 63 -13.01 -11.19 -1.43
CA GLY A 63 -14.34 -11.64 -1.05
C GLY A 63 -15.35 -11.11 -2.06
N THR A 64 -16.03 -12.00 -2.77
CA THR A 64 -17.07 -11.63 -3.75
C THR A 64 -18.45 -11.97 -3.19
N GLN A 65 -19.52 -11.56 -3.88
CA GLN A 65 -20.88 -12.01 -3.51
C GLN A 65 -21.05 -13.54 -3.63
N ASN A 66 -20.20 -14.23 -4.39
CA ASN A 66 -20.27 -15.68 -4.58
C ASN A 66 -18.88 -16.32 -4.51
N GLY A 67 -18.36 -16.47 -3.30
CA GLY A 67 -17.11 -17.17 -3.04
C GLY A 67 -15.92 -16.27 -2.71
N LEU A 68 -14.88 -16.90 -2.17
CA LEU A 68 -13.62 -16.28 -1.79
C LEU A 68 -12.56 -16.62 -2.83
N ASN A 69 -11.88 -15.62 -3.37
CA ASN A 69 -10.86 -15.80 -4.39
C ASN A 69 -9.49 -15.45 -3.82
N ARG A 70 -8.48 -16.27 -4.09
CA ARG A 70 -7.08 -15.96 -3.79
C ARG A 70 -6.30 -15.79 -5.10
N TYR A 71 -5.67 -14.65 -5.28
CA TYR A 71 -4.82 -14.32 -6.41
C TYR A 71 -3.35 -14.34 -5.99
N ASP A 72 -2.51 -15.02 -6.77
CA ASP A 72 -1.07 -15.20 -6.49
C ASP A 72 -0.14 -14.32 -7.34
N GLY A 73 -0.70 -13.43 -8.15
CA GLY A 73 0.04 -12.62 -9.11
C GLY A 73 0.02 -13.17 -10.55
N TYR A 74 -0.38 -14.42 -10.73
CA TYR A 74 -0.48 -15.09 -12.04
C TYR A 74 -1.86 -15.70 -12.28
N GLY A 75 -2.50 -16.25 -11.25
CA GLY A 75 -3.78 -16.95 -11.36
C GLY A 75 -4.61 -16.90 -10.08
N MET A 76 -5.86 -17.37 -10.18
CA MET A 76 -6.83 -17.40 -9.08
C MET A 76 -7.13 -18.82 -8.60
N THR A 77 -7.33 -18.96 -7.30
CA THR A 77 -7.95 -20.13 -6.65
C THR A 77 -9.26 -19.72 -6.00
N VAL A 78 -10.35 -20.45 -6.27
CA VAL A 78 -11.69 -20.16 -5.76
C VAL A 78 -12.05 -21.11 -4.62
N PHE A 79 -12.62 -20.57 -3.55
CA PHE A 79 -13.16 -21.30 -2.39
C PHE A 79 -14.65 -21.00 -2.26
N THR A 80 -15.49 -22.04 -2.29
CA THR A 80 -16.96 -22.01 -2.17
C THR A 80 -17.44 -23.13 -1.27
#